data_AF-A0A3N7D4F8-F1
#
_entry.id   AF-A0A3N7D4F8-F1
#
_cell.length_a   1.000
_cell.length_b   1.000
_cell.length_c   1.000
_cell.angle_alpha   90.00
_cell.angle_beta   90.00
_cell.angle_gamma   90.00
#
_symmetry.space_group_name_H-M   'P 1'
#
loop_
_entity.id
_entity.type
_entity.pdbx_description
1 polymer ?
#
loop_
_entity_poly.entity_id
_entity_poly.type
_entity_poly.pdbx_seq_one_letter_code
_entity_poly.pdbx_strand_id
1 'polypeptide(L)'
;MILVSCKKDAQHMEKGTRFIQKNAAPGFGSGDENSQAIILTLYPRGEANLIPGGDVGFASKYKIRGKKITVEILPPNEPLKLRFTVVSEKELRGEKGQILRLDE
;
A
#
# COMPACT_ATOMS: atom_id res chain seq x y z
N MET A 1 5.20 5.93 -39.77
CA MET A 1 3.90 6.21 -39.12
C MET A 1 4.09 6.12 -37.62
N ILE A 2 3.80 7.22 -36.93
CA ILE A 2 3.94 7.39 -35.48
C ILE A 2 2.59 7.03 -34.83
N LEU A 3 2.65 6.65 -33.54
CA LEU A 3 1.61 6.69 -32.49
C LEU A 3 0.97 5.30 -32.23
N VAL A 4 0.89 4.77 -31.01
CA VAL A 4 0.75 5.43 -29.70
C VAL A 4 1.55 4.66 -28.65
N SER A 5 2.38 5.42 -27.95
CA SER A 5 3.10 5.01 -26.75
C SER A 5 2.09 4.63 -25.65
N CYS A 6 2.18 3.41 -25.10
CA CYS A 6 1.59 3.05 -23.80
C CYS A 6 2.28 3.82 -22.65
N LYS A 7 2.26 5.16 -22.71
CA LYS A 7 2.84 6.06 -21.71
C LYS A 7 1.82 6.53 -20.68
N LYS A 8 0.53 6.32 -20.93
CA LYS A 8 -0.52 6.86 -20.06
C LYS A 8 -0.62 6.11 -18.73
N ASP A 9 -0.33 4.81 -18.72
CA ASP A 9 -0.35 4.01 -17.48
C ASP A 9 0.90 4.22 -16.61
N ALA A 10 2.05 4.56 -17.22
CA ALA A 10 3.29 4.79 -16.48
C ALA A 10 3.29 6.14 -15.73
N GLN A 11 2.58 7.13 -16.26
CA GLN A 11 2.62 8.50 -15.73
C GLN A 11 1.90 8.65 -14.38
N HIS A 12 0.91 7.80 -14.08
CA HIS A 12 0.22 7.83 -12.79
C HIS A 12 1.08 7.27 -11.65
N MET A 13 2.05 6.40 -11.94
CA MET A 13 2.94 5.86 -10.93
C MET A 13 4.11 6.78 -10.60
N GLU A 14 4.49 7.73 -11.48
CA GLU A 14 5.69 8.58 -11.27
C GLU A 14 5.67 9.39 -9.97
N LYS A 15 4.48 9.76 -9.46
CA LYS A 15 4.34 10.51 -8.20
C LYS A 15 4.12 9.64 -6.96
N GLY A 16 4.00 8.32 -7.15
CA GLY A 16 3.60 7.39 -6.11
C GLY A 16 2.09 7.39 -5.88
N THR A 17 1.52 6.21 -5.68
CA THR A 17 0.08 6.00 -5.48
C THR A 17 -0.18 5.72 -4.00
N ARG A 18 -0.95 6.58 -3.35
CA ARG A 18 -1.25 6.48 -1.91
C ARG A 18 -2.60 5.81 -1.67
N PHE A 19 -2.63 4.85 -0.76
CA PHE A 19 -3.83 4.16 -0.31
C PHE A 19 -3.98 4.31 1.21
N ILE A 20 -5.21 4.52 1.68
CA ILE A 20 -5.54 4.64 3.11
C ILE A 20 -6.61 3.61 3.46
N GLN A 21 -6.42 2.93 4.59
CA GLN A 21 -7.41 2.01 5.15
C GLN A 21 -8.69 2.77 5.56
N LYS A 22 -9.84 2.34 5.02
CA LYS A 22 -11.15 2.96 5.30
C LYS A 22 -11.97 2.23 6.37
N ASN A 23 -11.64 0.99 6.67
CA ASN A 23 -12.29 0.18 7.71
C ASN A 23 -11.44 0.06 8.99
N ALA A 24 -10.62 1.08 9.30
CA ALA A 24 -9.97 1.16 10.59
C ALA A 24 -11.01 1.54 11.65
N ALA A 25 -10.98 0.87 12.81
CA ALA A 25 -11.86 1.22 13.91
C ALA A 25 -11.34 2.53 14.55
N PRO A 26 -12.20 3.46 14.98
CA PRO A 26 -11.78 4.59 15.80
C PRO A 26 -11.34 4.05 17.18
N GLY A 27 -10.06 3.78 17.36
CA GLY A 27 -9.53 3.23 18.61
C GLY A 27 -8.81 4.28 19.44
N PHE A 28 -9.32 4.55 20.65
CA PHE A 28 -8.67 5.34 21.70
C PHE A 28 -7.90 4.47 22.72
N GLY A 29 -7.40 3.30 22.31
CA GLY A 29 -6.82 2.30 23.23
C GLY A 29 -5.64 1.54 22.66
N SER A 30 -4.58 1.44 23.48
CA SER A 30 -3.31 0.74 23.23
C SER A 30 -3.46 -0.79 23.19
N GLY A 31 -4.34 -1.33 22.34
CA GLY A 31 -4.59 -2.78 22.28
C GLY A 31 -5.35 -3.29 21.06
N ASP A 32 -6.09 -2.43 20.35
CA ASP A 32 -6.76 -2.85 19.12
C ASP A 32 -5.81 -2.62 17.93
N GLU A 33 -5.31 -3.72 17.34
CA GLU A 33 -4.43 -3.72 16.16
C GLU A 33 -5.03 -3.00 14.92
N ASN A 34 -6.32 -2.63 15.00
CA ASN A 34 -7.09 -1.90 13.98
C ASN A 34 -7.40 -0.45 14.36
N SER A 35 -6.85 0.07 15.46
CA SER A 35 -7.14 1.42 15.99
C SER A 35 -6.62 2.54 15.11
N GLN A 36 -5.65 2.25 14.25
CA GLN A 36 -4.96 3.23 13.43
C GLN A 36 -4.97 2.77 11.97
N ALA A 37 -5.32 3.69 11.07
CA ALA A 37 -5.44 3.38 9.65
C ALA A 37 -4.07 3.09 9.05
N ILE A 38 -3.96 1.99 8.31
CA ILE A 38 -2.80 1.73 7.48
C ILE A 38 -2.76 2.74 6.33
N ILE A 39 -1.59 3.32 6.08
CA ILE A 39 -1.30 4.15 4.91
C ILE A 39 -0.20 3.46 4.10
N LEU A 40 -0.47 3.16 2.84
CA LEU A 40 0.47 2.53 1.92
C LEU A 40 0.69 3.45 0.71
N THR A 41 1.94 3.86 0.48
CA THR A 41 2.34 4.60 -0.71
C THR A 41 3.22 3.72 -1.57
N LEU A 42 2.81 3.47 -2.81
CA LEU A 42 3.55 2.68 -3.80
C LEU A 42 4.24 3.60 -4.79
N TYR A 43 5.57 3.62 -4.82
CA TYR A 43 6.38 4.41 -5.75
C TYR A 43 6.71 3.60 -7.02
N PRO A 44 7.23 4.24 -8.08
CA PRO A 44 7.82 3.52 -9.21
C PRO A 44 8.91 2.54 -8.76
N ARG A 45 9.23 1.57 -9.62
CA ARG A 45 10.40 0.69 -9.47
C ARG A 45 10.40 -0.22 -8.23
N GLY A 46 9.25 -0.42 -7.59
CA GLY A 46 9.10 -1.40 -6.50
C GLY A 46 9.44 -0.86 -5.11
N GLU A 47 9.53 0.45 -4.93
CA GLU A 47 9.70 1.10 -3.62
C GLU A 47 8.35 1.45 -3.00
N ALA A 48 8.22 1.34 -1.69
CA ALA A 48 7.00 1.69 -0.98
C ALA A 48 7.31 2.37 0.35
N ASN A 49 6.38 3.18 0.83
CA ASN A 49 6.32 3.59 2.22
C ASN A 49 5.06 3.03 2.85
N LEU A 50 5.20 2.51 4.06
CA LEU A 50 4.09 1.91 4.79
C LEU A 50 4.05 2.48 6.20
N ILE A 51 2.89 3.00 6.58
CA ILE A 51 2.55 3.34 7.96
C ILE A 51 1.53 2.28 8.38
N PRO A 52 1.91 1.26 9.18
CA PRO A 52 1.00 0.22 9.64
C PRO A 52 -0.01 0.74 10.68
N GLY A 53 0.17 1.96 11.14
CA GLY A 53 -0.64 2.68 12.12
C GLY A 53 0.21 3.76 12.81
N GLY A 54 -0.38 4.91 13.13
CA GLY A 54 0.25 5.94 13.96
C GLY A 54 1.16 6.87 13.16
N ASP A 55 2.19 7.41 13.82
CA ASP A 55 3.07 8.44 13.24
C ASP A 55 4.39 7.90 12.66
N VAL A 56 4.59 6.57 12.68
CA VAL A 56 5.84 5.94 12.23
C VAL A 56 5.67 5.33 10.84
N GLY A 57 6.44 5.86 9.88
CA GLY A 57 6.54 5.33 8.52
C GLY A 57 7.77 4.46 8.33
N PHE A 58 7.61 3.37 7.57
CA PHE A 58 8.67 2.44 7.23
C PHE A 58 8.96 2.43 5.74
N ALA A 59 10.23 2.63 5.38
CA ALA A 59 10.72 2.36 4.04
C ALA A 59 10.58 0.86 3.73
N SER A 60 9.94 0.56 2.61
CA SER A 60 9.52 -0.78 2.24
C SER A 60 9.79 -1.02 0.75
N LYS A 61 9.77 -2.28 0.35
CA LYS A 61 9.76 -2.68 -1.07
C LYS A 61 8.48 -3.40 -1.37
N TYR A 62 8.01 -3.33 -2.60
CA TYR A 62 6.86 -4.12 -3.02
C TYR A 62 7.11 -4.87 -4.32
N LYS A 63 6.39 -5.97 -4.47
CA LYS A 63 6.34 -6.77 -5.70
C LYS A 63 4.89 -7.04 -6.05
N ILE A 64 4.56 -6.87 -7.33
CA ILE A 64 3.25 -7.21 -7.87
C ILE A 64 3.39 -8.53 -8.64
N ARG A 65 2.50 -9.49 -8.35
CA ARG A 65 2.36 -10.76 -9.08
C ARG A 65 0.89 -11.01 -9.36
N GLY A 66 0.47 -10.77 -10.60
CA GLY A 66 -0.95 -10.77 -10.95
C GLY A 66 -1.73 -9.75 -10.11
N LYS A 67 -2.80 -10.19 -9.45
CA LYS A 67 -3.61 -9.35 -8.55
C LYS A 67 -3.05 -9.24 -7.12
N LYS A 68 -1.88 -9.81 -6.82
CA LYS A 68 -1.31 -9.78 -5.47
C LYS A 68 -0.16 -8.78 -5.38
N ILE A 69 -0.20 -7.93 -4.37
CA ILE A 69 0.89 -7.04 -3.97
C ILE A 69 1.47 -7.59 -2.67
N THR A 70 2.78 -7.81 -2.63
CA THR A 70 3.51 -8.12 -1.39
C THR A 70 4.38 -6.93 -1.05
N VAL A 71 4.18 -6.35 0.12
CA VAL A 71 4.97 -5.26 0.70
C VAL A 71 5.86 -5.87 1.77
N GLU A 72 7.16 -5.67 1.64
CA GLU A 72 8.19 -6.14 2.55
C GLU A 72 8.82 -4.94 3.25
N ILE A 73 8.62 -4.88 4.55
CA ILE A 73 9.34 -3.97 5.45
C ILE A 73 10.64 -4.66 5.82
N LEU A 74 11.75 -3.91 5.76
CA LEU A 74 13.06 -4.38 6.21
C LEU A 74 13.43 -3.69 7.53
N PRO A 75 12.85 -4.07 8.69
CA PRO A 75 13.32 -3.60 9.98
C PRO A 75 14.64 -4.31 10.34
N PRO A 76 15.37 -3.84 11.37
CA PRO A 76 16.70 -4.36 11.71
C PRO A 76 16.75 -5.83 12.15
N ASN A 77 15.61 -6.45 12.52
CA ASN A 77 15.58 -7.79 13.10
C ASN A 77 14.92 -8.84 12.19
N GLU A 78 13.68 -8.64 11.72
CA GLU A 78 12.98 -9.61 10.87
C GLU A 78 12.09 -8.95 9.80
N PRO A 79 12.15 -9.40 8.52
CA PRO A 79 11.35 -8.81 7.45
C PRO A 79 9.84 -9.06 7.64
N LEU A 80 9.09 -7.99 7.91
CA LEU A 80 7.63 -8.04 7.98
C LEU A 80 7.05 -7.98 6.56
N LYS A 81 6.19 -8.95 6.22
CA LYS A 81 5.52 -9.00 4.91
C LYS A 81 4.02 -8.78 5.07
N LEU A 82 3.52 -7.72 4.45
CA LEU A 82 2.09 -7.48 4.27
C LEU A 82 1.69 -7.85 2.85
N ARG A 83 0.54 -8.49 2.69
CA ARG A 83 0.01 -8.82 1.36
C ARG A 83 -1.35 -8.20 1.17
N PHE A 84 -1.55 -7.72 -0.04
CA PHE A 84 -2.78 -7.09 -0.49
C PHE A 84 -3.21 -7.70 -1.82
N THR A 85 -4.51 -7.80 -2.02
CA THR A 85 -5.12 -8.19 -3.29
C THR A 85 -5.72 -6.95 -3.94
N VAL A 86 -5.35 -6.69 -5.20
CA VAL A 86 -5.93 -5.65 -6.04
C VAL A 86 -7.36 -6.08 -6.41
N VAL A 87 -8.34 -5.36 -5.87
CA VAL A 87 -9.76 -5.57 -6.19
C VAL A 87 -10.16 -4.70 -7.38
N SER A 88 -9.67 -3.46 -7.40
CA SER A 88 -9.82 -2.51 -8.51
C SER A 88 -8.62 -1.57 -8.55
N GLU A 89 -8.57 -0.67 -9.53
CA GLU A 89 -7.55 0.38 -9.62
C GLU A 89 -7.50 1.28 -8.37
N LYS A 90 -8.60 1.35 -7.61
CA LYS A 90 -8.74 2.21 -6.43
C LYS A 90 -8.90 1.46 -5.11
N GLU A 91 -8.94 0.12 -5.10
CA GLU A 91 -9.18 -0.67 -3.88
C GLU A 91 -8.23 -1.86 -3.77
N LEU A 92 -7.58 -1.94 -2.60
CA LEU A 92 -6.74 -3.04 -2.17
C LEU A 92 -7.36 -3.72 -0.93
N ARG A 93 -7.29 -5.04 -0.86
CA ARG A 93 -7.72 -5.82 0.31
C ARG A 93 -6.55 -6.55 0.96
N GLY A 94 -6.29 -6.27 2.22
CA GLY A 94 -5.27 -6.95 3.03
C GLY A 94 -5.70 -8.34 3.47
N GLU A 95 -4.73 -9.22 3.76
CA GLU A 95 -5.00 -10.59 4.23
C GLU A 95 -5.77 -10.66 5.55
N LYS A 96 -5.70 -9.62 6.39
CA LYS A 96 -6.45 -9.56 7.66
C LYS A 96 -7.76 -8.77 7.54
N GLY A 97 -8.27 -8.57 6.32
CA GLY A 97 -9.55 -7.90 6.07
C GLY A 97 -9.46 -6.37 5.98
N GLN A 98 -8.27 -5.78 5.93
CA GLN A 98 -8.12 -4.34 5.71
C GLN A 98 -8.60 -3.94 4.31
N ILE A 99 -9.32 -2.83 4.22
CA ILE A 99 -9.80 -2.25 2.96
C ILE A 99 -9.09 -0.92 2.77
N LEU A 100 -8.13 -0.91 1.86
CA LEU A 100 -7.33 0.27 1.52
C LEU A 100 -7.88 0.86 0.22
N ARG A 101 -8.18 2.16 0.23
CA ARG A 101 -8.65 2.88 -0.96
C ARG A 101 -7.68 3.96 -1.37
N LEU A 102 -7.63 4.21 -2.67
CA LEU A 102 -6.87 5.32 -3.24
C LEU A 102 -7.25 6.62 -2.53
N ASP A 103 -6.23 7.36 -2.10
CA ASP A 103 -6.35 8.69 -1.54
C ASP A 103 -6.25 9.67 -2.71
N GLU A 104 -7.39 10.23 -3.12
CA GLU A 104 -7.52 11.20 -4.23
C GLU A 104 -7.34 12.63 -3.74
#